data_AF-A0AA88Y8L8-F1
#
_entry.id   AF-A0AA88Y8L8-F1
#
_cell.length_a   1.000
_cell.length_b   1.000
_cell.length_c   1.000
_cell.angle_alpha   90.00
_cell.angle_beta   90.00
_cell.angle_gamma   90.00
#
_symmetry.space_group_name_H-M   'P 1'
#
loop_
_entity.id
_entity.type
_entity.pdbx_description
1 polymer ?
#
loop_
_entity_poly.entity_id
_entity_poly.type
_entity_poly.pdbx_seq_one_letter_code
_entity_poly.pdbx_strand_id
1 'polypeptide(L)'
;MVGALSSLKRFGQGPSWSPVVTVSQSASFKNALVQDCEIGFTYTRWGRTKCPKNNTELVYSGYVGGSLYSHKGGAVDYLCLPKNPDRNYEYVKGVSGTKGYVYGAEYEINENHIGISRSHHDYDVPCAVCRTVGSTSVLMIPGKTKCEKSWTKQYSGYLMSGYHIHEAASQYICVDKDAENVPGSSVNKNGKLLFPVEAQCGSLKCPPYSTGQELACVVCSK
;
A
#
# COMPACT_ATOMS: atom_id res chain seq x y z
N MET A 1 -66.59 65.66 -41.73
CA MET A 1 -65.77 66.87 -42.01
C MET A 1 -64.32 66.40 -42.13
N VAL A 2 -63.68 66.57 -43.30
CA VAL A 2 -62.53 67.48 -43.52
C VAL A 2 -61.37 67.22 -42.54
N GLY A 3 -60.15 66.82 -42.91
CA GLY A 3 -59.47 66.50 -44.19
C GLY A 3 -58.08 65.89 -43.84
N ALA A 4 -57.09 65.66 -44.70
CA ALA A 4 -56.96 65.72 -46.16
C ALA A 4 -55.77 64.82 -46.61
N LEU A 5 -55.75 64.47 -47.91
CA LEU A 5 -54.60 64.33 -48.84
C LEU A 5 -53.16 64.46 -48.24
N SER A 6 -52.14 63.67 -48.59
CA SER A 6 -51.91 62.67 -49.66
C SER A 6 -50.70 61.78 -49.25
N SER A 7 -50.07 60.88 -50.02
CA SER A 7 -50.14 60.53 -51.45
C SER A 7 -49.67 59.07 -51.69
N LEU A 8 -49.50 58.64 -52.95
CA LEU A 8 -48.93 57.35 -53.33
C LEU A 8 -47.46 57.42 -53.74
N LYS A 9 -46.72 56.32 -53.50
CA LYS A 9 -45.90 55.66 -54.54
C LYS A 9 -45.77 54.15 -54.27
N ARG A 10 -45.96 53.35 -55.31
CA ARG A 10 -45.81 51.87 -55.31
C ARG A 10 -44.44 51.46 -55.90
N PHE A 11 -44.15 50.17 -55.75
CA PHE A 11 -43.18 49.32 -56.46
C PHE A 11 -41.77 49.19 -55.86
N GLY A 12 -41.35 47.93 -55.72
CA GLY A 12 -40.05 47.49 -55.22
C GLY A 12 -40.12 46.07 -54.63
N GLN A 13 -40.07 45.04 -55.49
CA GLN A 13 -39.87 43.66 -55.03
C GLN A 13 -38.42 43.45 -54.56
N GLY A 14 -38.20 42.70 -53.48
CA GLY A 14 -36.87 42.36 -52.96
C GLY A 14 -36.99 41.21 -51.95
N PRO A 15 -36.01 40.29 -51.87
CA PRO A 15 -36.29 38.91 -51.46
C PRO A 15 -36.26 38.65 -49.95
N SER A 16 -36.86 37.52 -49.58
CA SER A 16 -36.67 36.84 -48.30
C SER A 16 -35.19 36.55 -48.04
N TRP A 17 -34.66 37.06 -46.92
CA TRP A 17 -33.37 36.66 -46.37
C TRP A 17 -33.57 35.92 -45.05
N SER A 18 -33.45 34.59 -45.09
CA SER A 18 -33.21 33.80 -43.88
C SER A 18 -31.79 34.09 -43.36
N PRO A 19 -31.58 34.32 -42.06
CA PRO A 19 -30.23 34.49 -41.53
C PRO A 19 -29.51 33.14 -41.51
N VAL A 20 -28.62 32.93 -42.49
CA VAL A 20 -27.60 31.89 -42.41
C VAL A 20 -26.54 32.38 -41.42
N VAL A 21 -26.54 31.82 -40.20
CA VAL A 21 -25.48 32.07 -39.23
C VAL A 21 -24.28 31.20 -39.58
N THR A 22 -23.32 31.77 -40.31
CA THR A 22 -22.00 31.19 -40.51
C THR A 22 -21.18 31.27 -39.22
N VAL A 23 -21.02 30.13 -38.52
CA VAL A 23 -20.10 30.04 -37.38
C VAL A 23 -18.67 29.89 -37.90
N SER A 24 -17.93 30.99 -37.92
CA SER A 24 -16.52 31.02 -38.31
C SER A 24 -15.59 30.83 -37.10
N GLN A 25 -14.71 29.83 -37.21
CA GLN A 25 -13.44 29.66 -36.50
C GLN A 25 -13.44 29.51 -34.96
N SER A 26 -13.19 28.26 -34.53
CA SER A 26 -12.23 27.89 -33.48
C SER A 26 -12.13 28.77 -32.22
N ALA A 27 -13.08 28.59 -31.31
CA ALA A 27 -12.73 28.68 -29.89
C ALA A 27 -11.89 27.45 -29.53
N SER A 28 -10.59 27.64 -29.28
CA SER A 28 -9.77 26.62 -28.63
C SER A 28 -10.36 26.35 -27.25
N PHE A 29 -10.90 25.15 -27.03
CA PHE A 29 -11.08 24.61 -25.69
C PHE A 29 -9.69 24.43 -25.09
N LYS A 30 -9.15 25.50 -24.49
CA LYS A 30 -7.96 25.42 -23.65
C LYS A 30 -8.24 24.34 -22.63
N ASN A 31 -7.37 23.33 -22.55
CA ASN A 31 -7.47 22.24 -21.59
C ASN A 31 -7.84 22.81 -20.22
N ALA A 32 -9.10 22.62 -19.82
CA ALA A 32 -9.37 22.44 -18.40
C ALA A 32 -8.45 21.29 -18.00
N LEU A 33 -7.62 21.52 -16.98
CA LEU A 33 -6.76 20.47 -16.45
C LEU A 33 -7.69 19.32 -16.09
N VAL A 34 -7.64 18.24 -16.88
CA VAL A 34 -7.99 16.93 -16.36
C VAL A 34 -6.98 16.77 -15.24
N GLN A 35 -7.42 17.00 -14.01
CA GLN A 35 -6.69 16.48 -12.88
C GLN A 35 -6.82 14.98 -13.04
N ASP A 36 -5.81 14.39 -13.67
CA ASP A 36 -5.69 12.95 -13.79
C ASP A 36 -5.90 12.42 -12.38
N CYS A 37 -6.99 11.67 -12.22
CA CYS A 37 -7.20 10.96 -10.98
C CYS A 37 -6.09 9.93 -10.96
N GLU A 38 -5.00 10.22 -10.25
CA GLU A 38 -3.89 9.30 -10.10
C GLU A 38 -4.34 8.15 -9.17
N ILE A 39 -5.15 7.27 -9.75
CA ILE A 39 -5.65 6.05 -9.12
C ILE A 39 -4.41 5.24 -8.71
N GLY A 40 -4.35 4.91 -7.43
CA GLY A 40 -3.20 4.26 -6.84
C GLY A 40 -3.54 3.68 -5.48
N PHE A 41 -2.87 2.59 -5.11
CA PHE A 41 -3.14 1.86 -3.88
C PHE A 41 -1.87 1.75 -3.03
N THR A 42 -2.03 1.93 -1.72
CA THR A 42 -0.93 1.81 -0.76
C THR A 42 -0.77 0.37 -0.27
N TYR A 43 0.47 -0.09 -0.16
CA TYR A 43 0.83 -1.34 0.51
C TYR A 43 2.15 -1.16 1.28
N THR A 44 2.34 -1.97 2.33
CA THR A 44 3.63 -2.01 3.04
C THR A 44 4.52 -3.09 2.44
N ARG A 45 5.75 -2.72 2.09
CA ARG A 45 6.85 -3.64 1.77
C ARG A 45 7.64 -3.91 3.04
N TRP A 46 7.43 -5.09 3.63
CA TRP A 46 8.07 -5.51 4.87
C TRP A 46 9.50 -6.03 4.61
N GLY A 47 10.44 -5.68 5.50
CA GLY A 47 11.85 -6.05 5.39
C GLY A 47 12.67 -5.22 4.38
N ARG A 48 12.17 -4.07 3.90
CA ARG A 48 12.86 -3.20 2.93
C ARG A 48 12.60 -1.73 3.23
N THR A 49 13.61 -0.88 3.02
CA THR A 49 13.53 0.58 3.19
C THR A 49 13.08 1.35 1.94
N LYS A 50 12.88 0.65 0.80
CA LYS A 50 12.60 1.25 -0.52
C LYS A 50 11.52 0.47 -1.27
N CYS A 51 10.72 1.17 -2.08
CA CYS A 51 9.73 0.56 -2.94
C CYS A 51 10.34 -0.05 -4.22
N PRO A 52 9.65 -0.98 -4.91
CA PRO A 52 10.07 -1.51 -6.20
C PRO A 52 10.05 -0.42 -7.29
N LYS A 53 11.00 -0.44 -8.23
CA LYS A 53 11.07 0.57 -9.32
C LYS A 53 9.96 0.46 -10.38
N ASN A 54 8.95 -0.38 -10.18
CA ASN A 54 7.93 -0.72 -11.16
C ASN A 54 6.60 0.01 -10.88
N ASN A 55 6.48 1.26 -11.33
CA ASN A 55 5.31 2.10 -11.14
C ASN A 55 4.87 2.23 -9.67
N THR A 56 5.83 2.40 -8.75
CA THR A 56 5.54 2.71 -7.35
C THR A 56 6.40 3.85 -6.80
N GLU A 57 5.83 4.53 -5.83
CA GLU A 57 6.39 5.67 -5.13
C GLU A 57 6.58 5.33 -3.65
N LEU A 58 7.64 5.83 -3.04
CA LEU A 58 7.86 5.72 -1.60
C LEU A 58 7.03 6.81 -0.90
N VAL A 59 6.04 6.40 -0.11
CA VAL A 59 5.28 7.33 0.75
C VAL A 59 6.13 7.67 1.97
N TYR A 60 6.62 6.66 2.69
CA TYR A 60 7.63 6.81 3.73
C TYR A 60 8.38 5.49 4.00
N SER A 61 9.52 5.58 4.68
CA SER A 61 10.23 4.41 5.21
C SER A 61 10.29 4.48 6.74
N GLY A 62 10.38 3.31 7.37
CA GLY A 62 10.14 3.15 8.78
C GLY A 62 10.82 1.92 9.39
N TYR A 63 10.45 1.67 10.64
CA TYR A 63 10.79 0.48 11.40
C TYR A 63 9.51 -0.30 11.68
N VAL A 64 9.55 -1.63 11.60
CA VAL A 64 8.40 -2.46 11.94
C VAL A 64 8.23 -2.48 13.46
N GLY A 65 6.98 -2.43 13.90
CA GLY A 65 6.63 -2.58 15.30
C GLY A 65 5.26 -3.23 15.51
N GLY A 66 4.89 -3.42 16.76
CA GLY A 66 3.60 -4.00 17.18
C GLY A 66 3.60 -4.31 18.67
N SER A 67 2.66 -5.10 19.16
CA SER A 67 2.67 -5.51 20.56
C SER A 67 3.74 -6.57 20.88
N LEU A 68 4.20 -6.59 22.14
CA LEU A 68 5.09 -7.64 22.65
C LEU A 68 4.43 -9.01 22.49
N TYR A 69 5.20 -10.00 22.05
CA TYR A 69 4.73 -11.36 21.79
C TYR A 69 4.04 -12.06 22.99
N SER A 70 4.31 -11.63 24.22
CA SER A 70 3.73 -12.16 25.46
C SER A 70 2.59 -11.31 26.06
N HIS A 71 2.09 -10.30 25.35
CA HIS A 71 0.98 -9.46 25.84
C HIS A 71 -0.38 -9.98 25.36
N LYS A 72 -1.17 -10.58 26.27
CA LYS A 72 -2.55 -11.08 26.00
C LYS A 72 -3.50 -10.03 25.41
N GLY A 73 -3.33 -8.76 25.76
CA GLY A 73 -4.08 -7.63 25.20
C GLY A 73 -3.41 -6.97 24.00
N GLY A 74 -2.45 -7.63 23.36
CA GLY A 74 -1.67 -7.09 22.24
C GLY A 74 -2.46 -7.00 20.93
N ALA A 75 -2.13 -6.00 20.13
CA ALA A 75 -2.66 -5.86 18.78
C ALA A 75 -2.03 -6.88 17.82
N VAL A 76 -2.86 -7.43 16.93
CA VAL A 76 -2.44 -8.45 15.95
C VAL A 76 -1.57 -7.89 14.84
N ASP A 77 -1.78 -6.62 14.50
CA ASP A 77 -1.16 -5.95 13.37
C ASP A 77 0.36 -5.79 13.52
N TYR A 78 1.03 -5.71 12.38
CA TYR A 78 2.35 -5.10 12.27
C TYR A 78 2.18 -3.66 11.79
N LEU A 79 2.90 -2.74 12.41
CA LEU A 79 2.90 -1.32 12.08
C LEU A 79 4.20 -0.98 11.36
N CYS A 80 4.13 -0.16 10.31
CA CYS A 80 5.31 0.51 9.77
C CYS A 80 5.43 1.89 10.41
N LEU A 81 6.25 2.01 11.45
CA LEU A 81 6.43 3.25 12.21
C LEU A 81 7.38 4.19 11.47
N PRO A 82 7.01 5.45 11.16
CA PRO A 82 7.90 6.40 10.51
C PRO A 82 9.19 6.61 11.30
N LYS A 83 10.32 6.78 10.60
CA LYS A 83 11.63 7.05 11.24
C LYS A 83 11.63 8.32 12.11
N ASN A 84 10.85 9.33 11.68
CA ASN A 84 10.66 10.59 12.37
C ASN A 84 9.18 10.75 12.67
N PRO A 85 8.67 10.24 13.82
CA PRO A 85 7.29 10.49 14.23
C PRO A 85 7.13 11.93 14.72
N ASP A 86 5.94 12.50 14.50
CA ASP A 86 5.58 13.81 15.05
C ASP A 86 5.52 13.76 16.58
N ARG A 87 5.74 14.91 17.22
CA ARG A 87 5.57 15.05 18.67
C ARG A 87 4.08 15.16 19.00
N ASN A 88 3.60 14.33 19.93
CA ASN A 88 2.25 14.46 20.48
C ASN A 88 2.02 15.86 21.05
N TYR A 89 0.84 16.42 20.82
CA TYR A 89 0.44 17.76 21.26
C TYR A 89 0.57 17.98 22.78
N GLU A 90 0.40 16.94 23.59
CA GLU A 90 0.49 16.99 25.07
C GLU A 90 1.28 15.79 25.64
N TYR A 91 2.57 15.69 25.32
CA TYR A 91 3.42 14.66 25.96
C TYR A 91 3.68 14.98 27.44
N VAL A 92 3.00 14.28 28.34
CA VAL A 92 3.27 14.32 29.79
C VAL A 92 3.94 13.01 30.23
N LYS A 93 5.24 13.08 30.54
CA LYS A 93 6.04 11.92 30.93
C LYS A 93 5.54 11.30 32.24
N GLY A 94 5.30 9.99 32.24
CA GLY A 94 5.06 9.20 33.45
C GLY A 94 3.64 9.20 34.04
N VAL A 95 2.68 9.89 33.41
CA VAL A 95 1.31 10.05 33.94
C VAL A 95 0.35 8.92 33.49
N SER A 96 0.81 7.98 32.66
CA SER A 96 -0.03 6.93 32.06
C SER A 96 -0.25 5.73 32.99
N GLY A 97 -1.51 5.53 33.41
CA GLY A 97 -2.00 4.38 34.20
C GLY A 97 -2.06 3.08 33.39
N THR A 98 -3.26 2.63 33.01
CA THR A 98 -3.45 1.51 32.06
C THR A 98 -3.09 1.96 30.64
N LYS A 99 -2.33 1.15 29.89
CA LYS A 99 -1.85 1.49 28.54
C LYS A 99 -1.66 0.26 27.65
N GLY A 100 -1.84 0.48 26.34
CA GLY A 100 -1.28 -0.39 25.31
C GLY A 100 0.19 -0.04 25.06
N TYR A 101 0.94 -0.97 24.48
CA TYR A 101 2.36 -0.79 24.17
C TYR A 101 2.65 -1.18 22.72
N VAL A 102 3.57 -0.43 22.10
CA VAL A 102 4.18 -0.74 20.81
C VAL A 102 5.68 -0.90 21.03
N TYR A 103 6.22 -2.00 20.53
CA TYR A 103 7.62 -2.40 20.56
C TYR A 103 8.16 -2.42 19.12
N GLY A 104 9.49 -2.38 18.97
CA GLY A 104 10.13 -2.74 17.71
C GLY A 104 9.88 -4.21 17.34
N ALA A 105 10.17 -4.57 16.10
CA ALA A 105 10.07 -5.93 15.60
C ALA A 105 11.43 -6.47 15.18
N GLU A 106 11.70 -7.72 15.53
CA GLU A 106 12.96 -8.44 15.28
C GLU A 106 12.70 -9.69 14.42
N TYR A 107 13.67 -10.07 13.60
CA TYR A 107 13.65 -11.33 12.86
C TYR A 107 14.07 -12.50 13.75
N GLU A 108 13.23 -13.54 13.79
CA GLU A 108 13.45 -14.77 14.53
C GLU A 108 13.69 -15.93 13.55
N ILE A 109 14.86 -15.90 12.92
CA ILE A 109 15.25 -16.83 11.85
C ILE A 109 16.39 -17.72 12.36
N ASN A 110 16.02 -18.83 12.99
CA ASN A 110 16.97 -19.75 13.62
C ASN A 110 17.74 -20.61 12.61
N GLU A 111 17.28 -20.75 11.37
CA GLU A 111 17.85 -21.70 10.39
C GLU A 111 17.86 -21.10 8.97
N ASN A 112 18.78 -21.58 8.12
CA ASN A 112 19.00 -21.07 6.75
C ASN A 112 18.15 -21.81 5.69
N HIS A 113 16.98 -22.34 6.07
CA HIS A 113 16.14 -23.16 5.17
C HIS A 113 15.22 -22.33 4.27
N ILE A 114 14.89 -21.10 4.68
CA ILE A 114 14.26 -20.10 3.84
C ILE A 114 15.27 -19.23 3.08
N GLY A 115 14.83 -18.62 1.98
CA GLY A 115 15.61 -17.65 1.21
C GLY A 115 15.85 -16.30 1.90
N ILE A 116 15.59 -16.19 3.21
CA ILE A 116 15.98 -15.08 4.08
C ILE A 116 17.00 -15.63 5.08
N SER A 117 18.23 -15.12 5.04
CA SER A 117 19.34 -15.71 5.81
C SER A 117 19.18 -15.58 7.33
N ARG A 118 19.68 -16.57 8.08
CA ARG A 118 19.92 -16.49 9.53
C ARG A 118 20.77 -15.28 9.94
N SER A 119 21.52 -14.65 9.04
CA SER A 119 22.22 -13.38 9.31
C SER A 119 21.29 -12.19 9.62
N HIS A 120 19.98 -12.35 9.43
CA HIS A 120 18.96 -11.39 9.86
C HIS A 120 18.50 -11.60 11.31
N HIS A 121 18.76 -12.75 11.94
CA HIS A 121 18.33 -13.04 13.31
C HIS A 121 18.78 -11.96 14.31
N ASP A 122 17.92 -11.64 15.28
CA ASP A 122 18.06 -10.57 16.27
C ASP A 122 18.12 -9.13 15.72
N TYR A 123 18.05 -8.90 14.41
CA TYR A 123 18.03 -7.53 13.87
C TYR A 123 16.61 -6.95 13.83
N ASP A 124 16.49 -5.69 14.26
CA ASP A 124 15.30 -4.87 14.01
C ASP A 124 14.94 -4.84 12.49
N VAL A 125 13.64 -4.90 12.21
CA VAL A 125 13.07 -5.10 10.87
C VAL A 125 12.69 -3.75 10.23
N PRO A 126 13.20 -3.38 9.03
CA PRO A 126 12.81 -2.17 8.33
C PRO A 126 11.53 -2.32 7.49
N CYS A 127 10.89 -1.21 7.14
CA CYS A 127 9.73 -1.20 6.24
C CYS A 127 9.67 0.04 5.33
N ALA A 128 8.87 -0.07 4.28
CA ALA A 128 8.51 1.01 3.38
C ALA A 128 7.02 0.94 3.06
N VAL A 129 6.31 2.06 3.20
CA VAL A 129 4.95 2.20 2.67
C VAL A 129 5.05 2.75 1.26
N CYS A 130 4.46 2.01 0.32
CA CYS A 130 4.57 2.22 -1.11
C CYS A 130 3.20 2.52 -1.70
N ARG A 131 3.10 3.50 -2.59
CA ARG A 131 1.92 3.77 -3.41
C ARG A 131 2.17 3.25 -4.82
N THR A 132 1.26 2.47 -5.37
CA THR A 132 1.26 2.13 -6.80
C THR A 132 0.67 3.26 -7.63
N VAL A 133 1.20 3.47 -8.84
CA VAL A 133 0.67 4.46 -9.80
C VAL A 133 -0.16 3.74 -10.87
N GLY A 134 -1.36 4.23 -11.14
CA GLY A 134 -2.29 3.68 -12.13
C GLY A 134 -2.94 2.33 -11.76
N SER A 135 -2.73 1.81 -10.55
CA SER A 135 -3.32 0.54 -10.12
C SER A 135 -4.62 0.74 -9.33
N THR A 136 -5.60 -0.10 -9.61
CA THR A 136 -6.96 -0.14 -9.07
C THR A 136 -7.13 -1.01 -7.82
N SER A 137 -6.14 -1.83 -7.46
CA SER A 137 -6.08 -2.57 -6.19
C SER A 137 -4.69 -3.14 -5.93
N VAL A 138 -4.48 -3.63 -4.70
CA VAL A 138 -3.31 -4.42 -4.27
C VAL A 138 -3.77 -5.68 -3.53
N LEU A 139 -3.01 -6.77 -3.65
CA LEU A 139 -3.29 -8.05 -2.99
C LEU A 139 -1.98 -8.76 -2.60
N MET A 140 -1.95 -9.34 -1.41
CA MET A 140 -0.95 -10.33 -1.00
C MET A 140 -1.51 -11.73 -1.23
N ILE A 141 -0.76 -12.59 -1.92
CA ILE A 141 -1.13 -13.99 -2.17
C ILE A 141 -0.13 -14.90 -1.44
N PRO A 142 -0.54 -15.59 -0.36
CA PRO A 142 0.31 -16.56 0.33
C PRO A 142 0.43 -17.85 -0.50
N GLY A 143 1.53 -18.57 -0.31
CA GLY A 143 1.85 -19.79 -1.05
C GLY A 143 2.29 -19.57 -2.51
N LYS A 144 2.44 -18.32 -2.99
CA LYS A 144 2.83 -18.02 -4.37
C LYS A 144 4.02 -17.08 -4.46
N THR A 145 4.88 -17.30 -5.46
CA THR A 145 5.99 -16.41 -5.84
C THR A 145 5.70 -15.59 -7.10
N LYS A 146 4.53 -15.77 -7.73
CA LYS A 146 4.11 -15.10 -8.97
C LYS A 146 2.63 -14.71 -8.86
N CYS A 147 2.30 -13.54 -9.40
CA CYS A 147 0.92 -13.05 -9.45
C CYS A 147 0.06 -13.82 -10.44
N GLU A 148 -1.26 -13.71 -10.31
CA GLU A 148 -2.20 -14.19 -11.30
C GLU A 148 -2.06 -13.47 -12.66
N LYS A 149 -2.67 -14.05 -13.71
CA LYS A 149 -2.68 -13.44 -15.03
C LYS A 149 -3.24 -12.01 -14.97
N SER A 150 -2.57 -11.09 -15.67
CA SER A 150 -2.93 -9.67 -15.72
C SER A 150 -2.89 -8.92 -14.38
N TRP A 151 -2.13 -9.43 -13.40
CA TRP A 151 -1.69 -8.69 -12.20
C TRP A 151 -0.19 -8.40 -12.29
N THR A 152 0.22 -7.23 -11.83
CA THR A 152 1.62 -6.78 -11.83
C THR A 152 2.29 -7.17 -10.52
N LYS A 153 3.42 -7.89 -10.57
CA LYS A 153 4.23 -8.16 -9.37
C LYS A 153 4.86 -6.88 -8.85
N GLN A 154 4.66 -6.63 -7.56
CA GLN A 154 5.38 -5.60 -6.82
C GLN A 154 6.62 -6.18 -6.14
N TYR A 155 6.44 -7.22 -5.31
CA TYR A 155 7.56 -8.01 -4.79
C TYR A 155 7.12 -9.43 -4.43
N SER A 156 8.08 -10.30 -4.15
CA SER A 156 7.83 -11.65 -3.64
C SER A 156 8.83 -11.99 -2.53
N GLY A 157 8.43 -12.86 -1.62
CA GLY A 157 9.13 -13.08 -0.36
C GLY A 157 8.63 -14.32 0.37
N TYR A 158 8.75 -14.30 1.70
CA TYR A 158 8.28 -15.36 2.58
C TYR A 158 7.22 -14.83 3.55
N LEU A 159 6.25 -15.69 3.85
CA LEU A 159 5.19 -15.41 4.80
C LEU A 159 5.78 -15.53 6.21
N MET A 160 5.56 -14.50 7.03
CA MET A 160 6.06 -14.43 8.40
C MET A 160 4.96 -13.98 9.36
N SER A 161 5.02 -14.45 10.61
CA SER A 161 4.09 -14.11 11.70
C SER A 161 4.78 -14.24 13.08
N GLY A 162 4.03 -14.15 14.17
CA GLY A 162 4.52 -14.59 15.49
C GLY A 162 4.65 -16.12 15.56
N TYR A 163 5.42 -16.60 16.55
CA TYR A 163 5.54 -18.04 16.85
C TYR A 163 4.26 -18.59 17.48
N HIS A 164 3.93 -19.85 17.18
CA HIS A 164 2.60 -20.42 17.41
C HIS A 164 2.22 -20.63 18.90
N ILE A 165 3.18 -20.56 19.83
CA ILE A 165 2.91 -20.62 21.29
C ILE A 165 2.86 -19.23 21.96
N HIS A 166 3.06 -18.14 21.22
CA HIS A 166 3.06 -16.80 21.78
C HIS A 166 1.65 -16.33 22.14
N GLU A 167 1.50 -15.65 23.28
CA GLU A 167 0.20 -15.22 23.79
C GLU A 167 -0.43 -14.09 22.95
N ALA A 168 0.40 -13.22 22.35
CA ALA A 168 -0.05 -12.19 21.44
C ALA A 168 -0.14 -12.75 20.00
N ALA A 169 -1.37 -12.86 19.49
CA ALA A 169 -1.61 -13.21 18.10
C ALA A 169 -0.95 -12.19 17.13
N SER A 170 -0.69 -12.63 15.91
CA SER A 170 -0.04 -11.81 14.88
C SER A 170 -0.62 -12.08 13.50
N GLN A 171 -0.66 -11.07 12.64
CA GLN A 171 -1.01 -11.24 11.23
C GLN A 171 0.03 -12.07 10.47
N TYR A 172 -0.39 -12.59 9.30
CA TYR A 172 0.53 -13.08 8.29
C TYR A 172 0.94 -11.93 7.37
N ILE A 173 2.24 -11.59 7.36
CA ILE A 173 2.79 -10.56 6.48
C ILE A 173 3.76 -11.17 5.47
N CYS A 174 3.91 -10.52 4.32
CA CYS A 174 4.86 -10.93 3.29
C CYS A 174 6.17 -10.15 3.43
N VAL A 175 7.22 -10.76 3.99
CA VAL A 175 8.55 -10.15 4.11
C VAL A 175 9.33 -10.41 2.83
N ASP A 176 9.91 -9.37 2.26
CA ASP A 176 10.65 -9.45 0.99
C ASP A 176 11.81 -10.46 1.06
N LYS A 177 12.01 -11.24 -0.01
CA LYS A 177 13.12 -12.22 -0.06
C LYS A 177 14.50 -11.55 0.04
N ASP A 178 14.62 -10.30 -0.43
CA ASP A 178 15.87 -9.55 -0.42
C ASP A 178 15.93 -8.67 0.84
N ALA A 179 15.62 -9.23 2.01
CA ALA A 179 15.45 -8.51 3.27
C ALA A 179 16.67 -7.62 3.62
N GLU A 180 16.38 -6.49 4.28
CA GLU A 180 17.36 -5.57 4.87
C GLU A 180 17.28 -5.64 6.39
N ASN A 181 18.40 -5.33 7.06
CA ASN A 181 18.49 -5.09 8.50
C ASN A 181 18.51 -3.59 8.80
N VAL A 182 18.06 -3.19 9.99
CA VAL A 182 18.43 -1.87 10.53
C VAL A 182 19.91 -1.90 10.94
N PRO A 183 20.74 -0.90 10.55
CA PRO A 183 22.14 -0.86 10.98
C PRO A 183 22.28 -0.70 12.51
N GLY A 184 23.13 -1.53 13.12
CA GLY A 184 23.44 -1.46 14.55
C GLY A 184 22.39 -2.07 15.49
N SER A 185 21.41 -2.81 14.97
CA SER A 185 20.33 -3.41 15.76
C SER A 185 20.50 -4.90 16.11
N SER A 186 21.70 -5.48 15.96
CA SER A 186 22.00 -6.91 16.05
C SER A 186 21.98 -7.50 17.48
N VAL A 187 21.07 -7.04 18.34
CA VAL A 187 21.01 -7.41 19.75
C VAL A 187 19.56 -7.76 20.07
N ASN A 188 19.35 -9.01 20.47
CA ASN A 188 18.06 -9.52 20.93
C ASN A 188 17.52 -8.65 22.09
N LYS A 189 16.46 -7.88 21.83
CA LYS A 189 15.70 -7.11 22.85
C LYS A 189 14.32 -7.69 23.07
N ASN A 190 13.85 -8.53 22.15
CA ASN A 190 12.47 -8.96 21.96
C ASN A 190 11.49 -7.80 21.68
N GLY A 191 10.32 -8.16 21.16
CA GLY A 191 9.27 -7.20 20.84
C GLY A 191 8.11 -7.85 20.09
N LYS A 192 7.77 -7.29 18.94
CA LYS A 192 6.85 -7.89 17.97
C LYS A 192 7.65 -8.80 17.04
N LEU A 193 7.66 -10.10 17.30
CA LEU A 193 8.59 -11.01 16.62
C LEU A 193 8.09 -11.47 15.23
N LEU A 194 9.04 -11.78 14.33
CA LEU A 194 8.80 -12.33 13.00
C LEU A 194 9.51 -13.67 12.79
N PHE A 195 8.73 -14.74 12.83
CA PHE A 195 9.13 -16.11 12.54
C PHE A 195 8.68 -16.49 11.11
N PRO A 196 9.43 -17.38 10.41
CA PRO A 196 8.97 -18.02 9.18
C PRO A 196 7.67 -18.81 9.41
N VAL A 197 6.82 -18.90 8.39
CA VAL A 197 5.55 -19.64 8.47
C VAL A 197 5.62 -20.91 7.64
N GLU A 198 5.49 -22.05 8.32
CA GLU A 198 5.40 -23.37 7.70
C GLU A 198 3.94 -23.77 7.41
N ALA A 199 3.75 -24.57 6.36
CA ALA A 199 2.54 -25.33 6.17
C ALA A 199 2.48 -26.51 7.18
N GLN A 200 1.31 -26.73 7.77
CA GLN A 200 1.02 -27.88 8.62
C GLN A 200 -0.16 -28.65 8.01
N CYS A 201 0.07 -29.90 7.60
CA CYS A 201 -0.99 -30.73 7.01
C CYS A 201 -2.07 -31.14 8.01
N GLY A 202 -3.30 -31.33 7.51
CA GLY A 202 -4.47 -31.66 8.32
C GLY A 202 -5.73 -31.23 7.57
N SER A 203 -6.42 -30.19 8.05
CA SER A 203 -7.43 -29.48 7.26
C SER A 203 -6.82 -28.75 6.05
N LEU A 204 -5.55 -28.36 6.11
CA LEU A 204 -4.77 -27.90 4.97
C LEU A 204 -4.51 -29.09 4.01
N LYS A 205 -4.82 -28.89 2.72
CA LYS A 205 -4.69 -29.93 1.70
C LYS A 205 -3.22 -30.20 1.34
N CYS A 206 -2.79 -31.42 1.59
CA CYS A 206 -1.47 -31.92 1.23
C CYS A 206 -1.65 -33.20 0.38
N PRO A 207 -1.24 -33.22 -0.90
CA PRO A 207 -0.74 -32.10 -1.72
C PRO A 207 -1.80 -31.00 -1.96
N PRO A 208 -1.41 -29.79 -2.42
CA PRO A 208 -0.09 -29.39 -2.92
C PRO A 208 0.90 -28.87 -1.86
N TYR A 209 0.46 -28.65 -0.63
CA TYR A 209 1.35 -28.28 0.48
C TYR A 209 2.03 -29.52 1.08
N SER A 210 3.13 -29.30 1.82
CA SER A 210 3.83 -30.32 2.62
C SER A 210 4.03 -29.81 4.06
N THR A 211 3.94 -30.68 5.07
CA THR A 211 4.25 -30.31 6.46
C THR A 211 5.71 -29.85 6.56
N GLY A 212 5.96 -28.75 7.29
CA GLY A 212 7.29 -28.20 7.48
C GLY A 212 7.83 -27.40 6.29
N GLN A 213 7.03 -27.19 5.24
CA GLN A 213 7.42 -26.37 4.10
C GLN A 213 7.09 -24.90 4.36
N GLU A 214 8.09 -24.02 4.31
CA GLU A 214 7.88 -22.59 4.51
C GLU A 214 7.14 -21.96 3.31
N LEU A 215 6.16 -21.11 3.64
CA LEU A 215 5.27 -20.52 2.66
C LEU A 215 5.89 -19.25 2.06
N ALA A 216 6.15 -19.30 0.75
CA ALA A 216 6.42 -18.10 -0.03
C ALA A 216 5.18 -17.18 -0.11
N CYS A 217 5.39 -15.93 -0.52
CA CYS A 217 4.31 -14.97 -0.75
C CYS A 217 4.66 -13.99 -1.88
N VAL A 218 3.64 -13.34 -2.43
CA VAL A 218 3.79 -12.32 -3.48
C VAL A 218 2.80 -11.19 -3.23
N VAL A 219 3.25 -9.95 -3.39
CA VAL A 219 2.39 -8.76 -3.42
C VAL A 219 2.24 -8.29 -4.85
N CYS A 220 0.99 -8.08 -5.24
CA CYS A 220 0.56 -7.82 -6.60
C CYS A 220 -0.31 -6.55 -6.64
N SER A 221 -0.32 -5.83 -7.76
CA SER A 221 -1.29 -4.75 -8.04
C SER A 221 -2.01 -4.98 -9.37
N LYS A 222 -3.16 -4.33 -9.54
CA LYS A 222 -4.06 -4.53 -10.68
C LYS A 222 -4.29 -3.28 -11.50
#